data_AF-A0A963LIJ0-F1
#
_entry.id   AF-A0A963LIJ0-F1
#
_cell.length_a   1.000
_cell.length_b   1.000
_cell.length_c   1.000
_cell.angle_alpha   90.00
_cell.angle_beta   90.00
_cell.angle_gamma   90.00
#
_symmetry.space_group_name_H-M   'P 1'
#
loop_
_entity.id
_entity.type
_entity.pdbx_description
1 polymer ?
#
loop_
_entity_poly.entity_id
_entity_poly.type
_entity_poly.pdbx_seq_one_letter_code
_entity_poly.pdbx_strand_id
1 'polypeptide(L)'
;MLTPPIFGKPRRASRRPICGTAFGALVLGLLMLVPQQALAATVAGVFGSFGNYWTSSTSAISAVQPNDSNLLLGFTVGSNTFSTGVDDASLTANGVTFSPQVFRALPMPAVATPSTTGTNVIGIASNWGGVNQAAAYPGGDVPTNAGRPMSYYLDDGTQGLELGTAVFNIPATTNSATAGVSGVQINPASIGDGVPDILVTQVGQPGTSDTFGFYDAGGNLVGTLLPVNFSGVPVVGRQQWTFYDAVTRASFFSLNGSRDLRLIALDYADLGITAANYNQIAEFRQNLSGASDIAFIAYNAASVPVALPELALTKSAGALAVGSTGTYTLALANQSTQAATSGTITVIDTLPTGLVPTAATGTGWTCTITGQAVSCTYVASVAAGSSAPPITVGVSVGASAAAVVINTATASGGGDTACPAAARCTGTVASPVAGGVQTAVPALGLPGVLLTGLGVGILGWLRRRRA
;
A
#
# COMPACT_ATOMS: atom_id res chain seq x y z
N MET A 1 37.43 -40.21 -88.75
CA MET A 1 38.14 -38.92 -88.54
C MET A 1 38.54 -38.83 -87.08
N LEU A 2 39.83 -39.11 -86.85
CA LEU A 2 40.73 -38.78 -85.73
C LEU A 2 40.20 -38.78 -84.27
N THR A 3 40.38 -39.97 -83.67
CA THR A 3 40.92 -40.36 -82.35
C THR A 3 41.29 -39.33 -81.24
N PRO A 4 41.14 -39.71 -79.95
CA PRO A 4 41.63 -39.01 -78.72
C PRO A 4 43.14 -39.33 -78.47
N PRO A 5 43.91 -38.98 -77.36
CA PRO A 5 43.68 -39.46 -75.96
C PRO A 5 44.46 -38.75 -74.76
N ILE A 6 44.36 -39.35 -73.54
CA ILE A 6 45.33 -39.51 -72.39
C ILE A 6 45.52 -38.48 -71.23
N PHE A 7 45.30 -39.02 -70.02
CA PHE A 7 45.87 -38.84 -68.65
C PHE A 7 47.08 -37.91 -68.37
N GLY A 8 47.05 -37.28 -67.17
CA GLY A 8 48.26 -36.94 -66.41
C GLY A 8 48.06 -36.00 -65.18
N LYS A 9 48.02 -36.54 -63.95
CA LYS A 9 48.62 -35.90 -62.74
C LYS A 9 50.11 -36.33 -62.68
N PRO A 10 51.05 -35.76 -61.90
CA PRO A 10 50.98 -34.73 -60.82
C PRO A 10 52.09 -33.65 -60.90
N ARG A 11 52.14 -32.67 -59.97
CA ARG A 11 53.37 -32.28 -59.20
C ARG A 11 53.19 -31.02 -58.33
N ARG A 12 53.58 -31.16 -57.06
CA ARG A 12 53.85 -30.13 -56.06
C ARG A 12 55.14 -29.36 -56.38
N ALA A 13 55.16 -28.05 -56.16
CA ALA A 13 56.31 -27.26 -55.68
C ALA A 13 55.77 -25.90 -55.18
N SER A 14 55.81 -25.51 -53.89
CA SER A 14 56.95 -25.20 -52.99
C SER A 14 57.43 -23.74 -53.05
N ARG A 15 57.33 -23.06 -51.89
CA ARG A 15 57.99 -21.81 -51.41
C ARG A 15 57.27 -20.49 -51.73
N ARG A 16 57.18 -19.48 -50.86
CA ARG A 16 57.36 -19.23 -49.40
C ARG A 16 56.81 -17.79 -49.16
N PRO A 17 56.60 -17.35 -47.91
CA PRO A 17 55.64 -16.30 -47.56
C PRO A 17 56.20 -14.87 -47.67
N ILE A 18 55.31 -13.90 -47.92
CA ILE A 18 55.61 -12.48 -47.73
C ILE A 18 55.22 -12.09 -46.31
N CYS A 19 56.23 -11.63 -45.60
CA CYS A 19 56.20 -11.03 -44.28
C CYS A 19 55.45 -9.69 -44.34
N GLY A 20 54.28 -9.61 -43.69
CA GLY A 20 53.55 -8.38 -43.43
C GLY A 20 53.46 -8.17 -41.92
N THR A 21 54.21 -7.19 -41.45
CA THR A 21 54.36 -6.80 -40.04
C THR A 21 53.04 -6.35 -39.40
N ALA A 22 52.82 -6.83 -38.19
CA ALA A 22 51.69 -6.56 -37.32
C ALA A 22 51.68 -5.13 -36.77
N PHE A 23 50.50 -4.50 -36.73
CA PHE A 23 50.03 -3.58 -35.68
C PHE A 23 48.54 -3.29 -35.92
N GLY A 24 47.65 -3.60 -34.97
CA GLY A 24 46.25 -3.19 -35.07
C GLY A 24 45.25 -3.96 -34.19
N ALA A 25 45.05 -3.44 -32.98
CA ALA A 25 43.85 -3.55 -32.14
C ALA A 25 43.29 -4.95 -31.81
N LEU A 26 43.66 -5.45 -30.62
CA LEU A 26 42.85 -6.38 -29.85
C LEU A 26 41.55 -5.65 -29.45
N VAL A 27 40.45 -5.89 -30.19
CA VAL A 27 39.12 -5.48 -29.75
C VAL A 27 38.77 -6.37 -28.56
N LEU A 28 39.07 -5.90 -27.36
CA LEU A 28 38.51 -6.43 -26.13
C LEU A 28 37.00 -6.14 -26.21
N GLY A 29 36.23 -7.10 -26.69
CA GLY A 29 34.78 -7.04 -26.64
C GLY A 29 34.38 -6.92 -25.18
N LEU A 30 34.08 -5.71 -24.73
CA LEU A 30 33.34 -5.47 -23.52
C LEU A 30 32.02 -6.23 -23.71
N LEU A 31 31.93 -7.41 -23.11
CA LEU A 31 30.67 -8.10 -22.92
C LEU A 31 29.86 -7.13 -22.04
N MET A 32 29.13 -6.21 -22.67
CA MET A 32 28.11 -5.46 -21.99
C MET A 32 27.23 -6.52 -21.37
N LEU A 33 27.29 -6.62 -20.05
CA LEU A 33 26.31 -7.32 -19.26
C LEU A 33 25.00 -6.58 -19.56
N VAL A 34 24.29 -7.01 -20.60
CA VAL A 34 22.92 -6.58 -20.81
C VAL A 34 22.24 -7.01 -19.52
N PRO A 35 21.66 -6.08 -18.73
CA PRO A 35 20.91 -6.50 -17.57
C PRO A 35 19.86 -7.48 -18.10
N GLN A 36 19.95 -8.72 -17.65
CA GLN A 36 18.99 -9.75 -17.99
C GLN A 36 17.65 -9.18 -17.54
N GLN A 37 16.77 -8.86 -18.49
CA GLN A 37 15.43 -8.36 -18.17
C GLN A 37 14.82 -9.35 -17.18
N ALA A 38 14.45 -8.88 -15.99
CA ALA A 38 13.74 -9.70 -15.03
C ALA A 38 12.45 -10.17 -15.71
N LEU A 39 12.27 -11.49 -15.80
CA LEU A 39 11.02 -12.07 -16.27
C LEU A 39 10.00 -11.96 -15.14
N ALA A 40 8.75 -11.63 -15.48
CA ALA A 40 7.63 -11.71 -14.54
C ALA A 40 7.68 -13.03 -13.75
N ALA A 41 7.64 -12.96 -12.42
CA ALA A 41 7.65 -14.17 -11.61
C ALA A 41 6.30 -14.89 -11.78
N THR A 42 6.36 -16.14 -12.25
CA THR A 42 5.17 -16.96 -12.42
C THR A 42 4.69 -17.47 -11.06
N VAL A 43 3.37 -17.43 -10.85
CA VAL A 43 2.77 -18.04 -9.66
C VAL A 43 2.77 -19.57 -9.85
N ALA A 44 3.28 -20.29 -8.86
CA ALA A 44 3.39 -21.75 -8.87
C ALA A 44 2.20 -22.44 -8.17
N GLY A 45 1.51 -21.74 -7.28
CA GLY A 45 0.37 -22.29 -6.54
C GLY A 45 -0.56 -21.20 -6.01
N VAL A 46 -1.81 -21.57 -5.80
CA VAL A 46 -2.88 -20.68 -5.33
C VAL A 46 -3.70 -21.37 -4.24
N PHE A 47 -4.22 -20.55 -3.34
CA PHE A 47 -5.11 -20.93 -2.26
C PHE A 47 -6.38 -20.09 -2.36
N GLY A 48 -7.55 -20.72 -2.28
CA GLY A 48 -8.84 -20.09 -2.50
C GLY A 48 -9.87 -20.48 -1.45
N SER A 49 -10.95 -19.71 -1.37
CA SER A 49 -12.03 -19.93 -0.39
C SER A 49 -13.08 -20.95 -0.82
N PHE A 50 -13.04 -21.43 -2.07
CA PHE A 50 -14.06 -22.33 -2.60
C PHE A 50 -14.20 -23.60 -1.76
N GLY A 51 -15.44 -23.95 -1.38
CA GLY A 51 -15.71 -25.14 -0.57
C GLY A 51 -15.07 -25.09 0.83
N ASN A 52 -14.99 -23.90 1.43
CA ASN A 52 -14.28 -23.54 2.67
C ASN A 52 -12.76 -23.39 2.52
N TYR A 53 -12.14 -24.21 1.66
CA TYR A 53 -10.72 -24.13 1.36
C TYR A 53 -10.42 -24.90 0.07
N TRP A 54 -9.70 -24.27 -0.84
CA TRP A 54 -9.27 -24.83 -2.10
C TRP A 54 -7.80 -24.53 -2.33
N THR A 55 -7.08 -25.46 -2.96
CA THR A 55 -5.69 -25.25 -3.37
C THR A 55 -5.45 -25.90 -4.71
N SER A 56 -4.56 -25.31 -5.50
CA SER A 56 -4.11 -25.84 -6.78
C SER A 56 -2.72 -25.32 -7.11
N SER A 57 -1.92 -26.09 -7.84
CA SER A 57 -0.56 -25.70 -8.22
C SER A 57 -0.17 -26.20 -9.60
N THR A 58 0.88 -25.63 -10.17
CA THR A 58 1.46 -26.08 -11.46
C THR A 58 1.91 -27.53 -11.41
N SER A 59 2.35 -28.01 -10.24
CA SER A 59 2.79 -29.40 -10.01
C SER A 59 1.65 -30.38 -9.73
N ALA A 60 0.50 -29.87 -9.28
CA ALA A 60 -0.67 -30.64 -8.91
C ALA A 60 -1.93 -29.76 -9.10
N ILE A 61 -2.43 -29.72 -10.33
CA ILE A 61 -3.66 -28.98 -10.65
C ILE A 61 -4.83 -29.69 -9.98
N SER A 62 -5.63 -28.94 -9.23
CA SER A 62 -6.79 -29.50 -8.54
C SER A 62 -7.79 -30.11 -9.52
N ALA A 63 -8.23 -31.34 -9.22
CA ALA A 63 -9.32 -31.97 -9.96
C ALA A 63 -10.68 -31.32 -9.64
N VAL A 64 -10.80 -30.67 -8.47
CA VAL A 64 -11.99 -29.91 -8.07
C VAL A 64 -11.87 -28.51 -8.65
N GLN A 65 -12.71 -28.19 -9.62
CA GLN A 65 -12.74 -26.88 -10.24
C GLN A 65 -13.79 -26.01 -9.55
N PRO A 66 -13.41 -24.85 -8.97
CA PRO A 66 -14.37 -23.93 -8.39
C PRO A 66 -15.46 -23.59 -9.40
N ASN A 67 -16.70 -23.75 -8.95
CA ASN A 67 -17.90 -23.42 -9.71
C ASN A 67 -18.79 -22.42 -8.98
N ASP A 68 -18.35 -21.89 -7.85
CA ASP A 68 -18.98 -20.82 -7.08
C ASP A 68 -17.88 -19.80 -6.69
N SER A 69 -18.19 -18.84 -5.82
CA SER A 69 -17.23 -17.88 -5.24
C SER A 69 -15.95 -18.58 -4.77
N ASN A 70 -14.82 -17.98 -5.12
CA ASN A 70 -13.47 -18.42 -4.82
C ASN A 70 -12.57 -17.20 -4.66
N LEU A 71 -12.58 -16.60 -3.47
CA LEU A 71 -11.67 -15.52 -3.12
C LEU A 71 -10.23 -16.05 -3.07
N LEU A 72 -9.28 -15.33 -3.64
CA LEU A 72 -7.87 -15.67 -3.55
C LEU A 72 -7.36 -15.38 -2.13
N LEU A 73 -6.99 -16.42 -1.39
CA LEU A 73 -6.48 -16.33 -0.01
C LEU A 73 -4.96 -16.18 0.06
N GLY A 74 -4.25 -16.74 -0.92
CA GLY A 74 -2.80 -16.73 -0.96
C GLY A 74 -2.26 -17.32 -2.25
N PHE A 75 -0.97 -17.11 -2.50
CA PHE A 75 -0.30 -17.58 -3.71
C PHE A 75 1.18 -17.86 -3.44
N THR A 76 1.80 -18.69 -4.28
CA THR A 76 3.19 -19.13 -4.14
C THR A 76 4.03 -18.66 -5.32
N VAL A 77 5.16 -18.03 -5.05
CA VAL A 77 6.16 -17.60 -6.04
C VAL A 77 7.50 -18.22 -5.64
N GLY A 78 8.10 -19.01 -6.53
CA GLY A 78 9.26 -19.82 -6.17
C GLY A 78 8.94 -20.76 -5.01
N SER A 79 9.70 -20.65 -3.91
CA SER A 79 9.49 -21.40 -2.67
C SER A 79 8.65 -20.66 -1.63
N ASN A 80 8.27 -19.41 -1.89
CA ASN A 80 7.67 -18.53 -0.90
C ASN A 80 6.16 -18.43 -1.14
N THR A 81 5.39 -18.63 -0.07
CA THR A 81 3.94 -18.42 -0.08
C THR A 81 3.62 -17.09 0.60
N PHE A 82 2.74 -16.30 -0.02
CA PHE A 82 2.25 -15.03 0.50
C PHE A 82 0.74 -15.15 0.70
N SER A 83 0.22 -14.68 1.84
CA SER A 83 -1.23 -14.50 1.98
C SER A 83 -1.67 -13.23 1.28
N THR A 84 -2.94 -13.15 0.91
CA THR A 84 -3.55 -11.91 0.39
C THR A 84 -4.15 -11.05 1.50
N GLY A 85 -4.28 -11.57 2.73
CA GLY A 85 -4.97 -10.89 3.82
C GLY A 85 -6.50 -11.01 3.74
N VAL A 86 -7.05 -11.82 2.82
CA VAL A 86 -8.50 -12.08 2.72
C VAL A 86 -8.98 -12.93 3.89
N ASP A 87 -8.29 -14.05 4.16
CA ASP A 87 -8.59 -14.97 5.27
C ASP A 87 -7.35 -15.78 5.68
N ASP A 88 -6.42 -15.10 6.34
CA ASP A 88 -5.20 -15.70 6.87
C ASP A 88 -5.48 -16.77 7.94
N ALA A 89 -6.65 -16.71 8.58
CA ALA A 89 -7.08 -17.71 9.55
C ALA A 89 -7.37 -19.06 8.87
N SER A 90 -8.02 -19.05 7.70
CA SER A 90 -8.23 -20.27 6.90
C SER A 90 -6.92 -20.88 6.43
N LEU A 91 -5.95 -20.07 5.97
CA LEU A 91 -4.61 -20.56 5.61
C LEU A 91 -3.91 -21.23 6.81
N THR A 92 -3.94 -20.56 7.97
CA THR A 92 -3.33 -21.07 9.21
C THR A 92 -3.99 -22.37 9.67
N ALA A 93 -5.33 -22.44 9.63
CA ALA A 93 -6.11 -23.62 10.00
C ALA A 93 -5.82 -24.83 9.10
N ASN A 94 -5.44 -24.58 7.84
CA ASN A 94 -5.06 -25.61 6.87
C ASN A 94 -3.54 -25.87 6.83
N GLY A 95 -2.77 -25.36 7.80
CA GLY A 95 -1.35 -25.64 7.96
C GLY A 95 -0.44 -24.98 6.92
N VAL A 96 -0.91 -23.95 6.22
CA VAL A 96 -0.10 -23.20 5.27
C VAL A 96 0.86 -22.28 6.03
N THR A 97 2.16 -22.37 5.73
CA THR A 97 3.14 -21.39 6.18
C THR A 97 3.26 -20.30 5.12
N PHE A 98 3.11 -19.04 5.50
CA PHE A 98 3.10 -17.92 4.56
C PHE A 98 3.72 -16.65 5.16
N SER A 99 4.15 -15.74 4.30
CA SER A 99 4.45 -14.36 4.62
C SER A 99 3.14 -13.55 4.58
N PRO A 100 2.69 -12.95 5.70
CA PRO A 100 1.44 -12.19 5.72
C PRO A 100 1.56 -10.93 4.88
N GLN A 101 0.65 -10.74 3.93
CA GLN A 101 0.54 -9.52 3.13
C GLN A 101 -0.92 -9.06 3.10
N VAL A 102 -1.16 -7.88 2.52
CA VAL A 102 -2.51 -7.39 2.25
C VAL A 102 -2.58 -6.96 0.80
N PHE A 103 -3.31 -7.69 -0.02
CA PHE A 103 -3.55 -7.35 -1.42
C PHE A 103 -4.93 -6.75 -1.60
N ARG A 104 -5.06 -5.84 -2.55
CA ARG A 104 -6.34 -5.21 -2.92
C ARG A 104 -6.42 -5.07 -4.43
N ALA A 105 -7.57 -5.32 -5.01
CA ALA A 105 -7.77 -5.07 -6.44
C ALA A 105 -7.57 -3.58 -6.76
N LEU A 106 -6.96 -3.35 -7.91
CA LEU A 106 -6.87 -2.05 -8.57
C LEU A 106 -8.21 -1.79 -9.27
N PRO A 107 -8.86 -0.63 -9.01
CA PRO A 107 -10.07 -0.26 -9.75
C PRO A 107 -9.79 -0.18 -11.25
N MET A 108 -10.73 -0.69 -12.06
CA MET A 108 -10.62 -0.76 -13.52
C MET A 108 -11.71 0.06 -14.24
N PRO A 109 -11.82 1.39 -13.99
CA PRO A 109 -12.93 2.19 -14.51
C PRO A 109 -12.95 2.29 -16.05
N ALA A 110 -11.79 2.16 -16.70
CA ALA A 110 -11.70 2.17 -18.16
C ALA A 110 -12.42 0.98 -18.81
N VAL A 111 -12.60 -0.12 -18.06
CA VAL A 111 -13.32 -1.32 -18.50
C VAL A 111 -14.80 -1.24 -18.09
N ALA A 112 -15.33 -0.07 -17.74
CA ALA A 112 -16.72 0.04 -17.28
C ALA A 112 -17.76 -0.22 -18.38
N THR A 113 -17.46 0.10 -19.64
CA THR A 113 -18.43 0.04 -20.76
C THR A 113 -18.15 -1.12 -21.71
N PRO A 114 -19.17 -1.93 -22.06
CA PRO A 114 -19.04 -2.99 -23.05
C PRO A 114 -18.51 -2.50 -24.39
N SER A 115 -17.79 -3.36 -25.12
CA SER A 115 -17.42 -3.06 -26.50
C SER A 115 -18.67 -2.98 -27.37
N THR A 116 -18.77 -1.95 -28.22
CA THR A 116 -19.85 -1.85 -29.22
C THR A 116 -19.72 -2.88 -30.35
N THR A 117 -18.57 -3.57 -30.45
CA THR A 117 -18.37 -4.69 -31.38
C THR A 117 -18.81 -6.05 -30.84
N GLY A 118 -19.27 -6.12 -29.58
CA GLY A 118 -19.96 -7.30 -29.02
C GLY A 118 -19.08 -8.52 -28.69
N THR A 119 -17.76 -8.36 -28.53
CA THR A 119 -16.85 -9.49 -28.30
C THR A 119 -16.56 -9.79 -26.83
N ASN A 120 -16.68 -8.79 -25.96
CA ASN A 120 -16.38 -8.98 -24.54
C ASN A 120 -17.57 -9.57 -23.79
N VAL A 121 -17.28 -10.49 -22.87
CA VAL A 121 -18.30 -11.23 -22.12
C VAL A 121 -17.98 -11.18 -20.63
N ILE A 122 -19.01 -11.24 -19.81
CA ILE A 122 -18.88 -11.39 -18.36
C ILE A 122 -18.90 -12.88 -18.05
N GLY A 123 -17.88 -13.37 -17.36
CA GLY A 123 -17.88 -14.72 -16.81
C GLY A 123 -18.30 -14.67 -15.35
N ILE A 124 -19.20 -15.58 -14.99
CA ILE A 124 -19.60 -15.86 -13.61
C ILE A 124 -19.41 -17.36 -13.36
N ALA A 125 -19.02 -17.75 -12.16
CA ALA A 125 -18.91 -19.15 -11.78
C ALA A 125 -20.24 -19.88 -12.03
N SER A 126 -20.16 -21.10 -12.57
CA SER A 126 -21.33 -21.80 -13.13
C SER A 126 -22.45 -22.17 -12.13
N ASN A 127 -22.16 -22.11 -10.83
CA ASN A 127 -23.07 -22.38 -9.71
C ASN A 127 -22.97 -21.27 -8.64
N TRP A 128 -23.11 -20.02 -9.06
CA TRP A 128 -22.94 -18.83 -8.21
C TRP A 128 -23.97 -18.74 -7.09
N GLY A 129 -23.51 -18.60 -5.85
CA GLY A 129 -24.38 -18.54 -4.67
C GLY A 129 -25.24 -19.79 -4.50
N GLY A 130 -24.73 -20.95 -4.91
CA GLY A 130 -25.47 -22.22 -4.94
C GLY A 130 -26.52 -22.34 -6.05
N VAL A 131 -26.61 -21.37 -6.97
CA VAL A 131 -27.58 -21.35 -8.07
C VAL A 131 -26.90 -21.73 -9.37
N ASN A 132 -27.39 -22.78 -10.03
CA ASN A 132 -26.86 -23.19 -11.33
C ASN A 132 -27.18 -22.14 -12.40
N GLN A 133 -26.15 -21.48 -12.89
CA GLN A 133 -26.24 -20.39 -13.84
C GLN A 133 -26.71 -20.82 -15.23
N ALA A 134 -26.52 -22.09 -15.60
CA ALA A 134 -27.04 -22.65 -16.84
C ALA A 134 -28.56 -22.94 -16.77
N ALA A 135 -29.09 -23.22 -15.58
CA ALA A 135 -30.48 -23.64 -15.39
C ALA A 135 -31.42 -22.53 -14.87
N ALA A 136 -30.88 -21.56 -14.12
CA ALA A 136 -31.68 -20.54 -13.42
C ALA A 136 -31.98 -19.28 -14.25
N TYR A 137 -31.27 -19.05 -15.36
CA TYR A 137 -31.40 -17.82 -16.15
C TYR A 137 -31.63 -18.06 -17.65
N PRO A 138 -32.59 -18.90 -18.08
CA PRO A 138 -32.98 -18.95 -19.49
C PRO A 138 -33.63 -17.61 -19.89
N GLY A 139 -32.81 -16.66 -20.35
CA GLY A 139 -33.23 -15.32 -20.78
C GLY A 139 -33.27 -14.23 -19.69
N GLY A 140 -32.60 -14.42 -18.56
CA GLY A 140 -32.51 -13.43 -17.48
C GLY A 140 -31.13 -12.75 -17.40
N ASP A 141 -31.12 -11.50 -16.92
CA ASP A 141 -29.93 -10.67 -16.73
C ASP A 141 -28.81 -11.37 -15.91
N VAL A 142 -27.58 -10.87 -16.06
CA VAL A 142 -26.41 -11.32 -15.29
C VAL A 142 -26.71 -11.27 -13.77
N PRO A 143 -26.48 -12.36 -13.01
CA PRO A 143 -26.67 -12.36 -11.56
C PRO A 143 -25.79 -11.30 -10.91
N THR A 144 -26.31 -10.66 -9.86
CA THR A 144 -25.69 -9.53 -9.12
C THR A 144 -25.71 -8.15 -9.84
N ASN A 145 -26.34 -8.05 -11.02
CA ASN A 145 -26.16 -6.93 -11.95
C ASN A 145 -27.34 -5.94 -12.11
N ALA A 146 -28.06 -5.55 -11.06
CA ALA A 146 -29.02 -4.45 -11.22
C ALA A 146 -28.27 -3.10 -11.35
N GLY A 147 -27.79 -2.77 -12.56
CA GLY A 147 -27.21 -1.46 -12.91
C GLY A 147 -25.71 -1.27 -12.62
N ARG A 148 -24.92 -2.35 -12.45
CA ARG A 148 -23.47 -2.24 -12.18
C ARG A 148 -22.65 -2.18 -13.48
N PRO A 149 -21.54 -1.40 -13.53
CA PRO A 149 -20.61 -1.40 -14.66
C PRO A 149 -19.85 -2.73 -14.73
N MET A 150 -19.27 -3.06 -15.88
CA MET A 150 -18.45 -4.29 -16.00
C MET A 150 -17.23 -4.28 -15.08
N SER A 151 -16.69 -3.09 -14.77
CA SER A 151 -15.56 -2.93 -13.86
C SER A 151 -15.83 -3.49 -12.46
N TYR A 152 -17.09 -3.64 -12.07
CA TYR A 152 -17.49 -4.30 -10.81
C TYR A 152 -16.96 -5.74 -10.73
N TYR A 153 -17.02 -6.50 -11.82
CA TYR A 153 -16.53 -7.89 -11.85
C TYR A 153 -15.00 -7.98 -11.92
N LEU A 154 -14.31 -6.84 -11.83
CA LEU A 154 -12.86 -6.75 -11.81
C LEU A 154 -12.31 -6.38 -10.43
N ASP A 155 -13.20 -6.04 -9.49
CA ASP A 155 -12.86 -5.57 -8.14
C ASP A 155 -13.90 -5.99 -7.07
N ASP A 156 -14.67 -7.05 -7.32
CA ASP A 156 -15.67 -7.58 -6.38
C ASP A 156 -15.14 -8.65 -5.42
N GLY A 157 -15.96 -8.97 -4.41
CA GLY A 157 -15.56 -9.81 -3.29
C GLY A 157 -14.72 -9.06 -2.25
N THR A 158 -14.28 -9.79 -1.22
CA THR A 158 -13.42 -9.23 -0.18
C THR A 158 -12.10 -8.77 -0.78
N GLN A 159 -11.74 -7.50 -0.53
CA GLN A 159 -10.55 -6.84 -1.10
C GLN A 159 -10.51 -6.81 -2.65
N GLY A 160 -11.60 -7.16 -3.33
CA GLY A 160 -11.67 -7.23 -4.79
C GLY A 160 -11.03 -8.48 -5.40
N LEU A 161 -10.75 -9.51 -4.61
CA LEU A 161 -9.94 -10.67 -5.02
C LEU A 161 -10.78 -11.91 -5.35
N GLU A 162 -12.00 -11.70 -5.86
CA GLU A 162 -12.85 -12.79 -6.35
C GLU A 162 -12.30 -13.39 -7.65
N LEU A 163 -12.15 -14.71 -7.71
CA LEU A 163 -11.74 -15.43 -8.92
C LEU A 163 -12.93 -16.04 -9.67
N GLY A 164 -14.13 -16.06 -9.07
CA GLY A 164 -15.36 -16.60 -9.65
C GLY A 164 -16.11 -15.63 -10.57
N THR A 165 -15.62 -14.41 -10.73
CA THR A 165 -16.13 -13.35 -11.61
C THR A 165 -14.98 -12.80 -12.45
N ALA A 166 -15.26 -12.41 -13.69
CA ALA A 166 -14.25 -11.85 -14.59
C ALA A 166 -14.87 -11.19 -15.83
N VAL A 167 -14.04 -10.43 -16.55
CA VAL A 167 -14.35 -9.92 -17.90
C VAL A 167 -13.38 -10.54 -18.91
N PHE A 168 -13.95 -11.12 -19.97
CA PHE A 168 -13.23 -11.83 -21.02
C PHE A 168 -13.24 -11.06 -22.35
N ASN A 169 -12.24 -11.34 -23.19
CA ASN A 169 -12.03 -10.75 -24.52
C ASN A 169 -12.04 -9.21 -24.49
N ILE A 170 -11.35 -8.62 -23.52
CA ILE A 170 -11.31 -7.16 -23.37
C ILE A 170 -10.56 -6.56 -24.58
N PRO A 171 -11.15 -5.64 -25.36
CA PRO A 171 -10.54 -5.12 -26.58
C PRO A 171 -9.26 -4.32 -26.36
N ALA A 172 -8.39 -4.30 -27.37
CA ALA A 172 -7.17 -3.48 -27.36
C ALA A 172 -7.45 -1.97 -27.40
N THR A 173 -8.61 -1.55 -27.94
CA THR A 173 -8.99 -0.12 -28.07
C THR A 173 -9.52 0.49 -26.79
N THR A 174 -9.71 -0.31 -25.75
CA THR A 174 -9.97 0.19 -24.40
C THR A 174 -8.62 0.70 -23.86
N ASN A 175 -8.21 1.88 -24.33
CA ASN A 175 -6.93 2.47 -23.99
C ASN A 175 -6.80 2.54 -22.47
N SER A 176 -5.80 1.81 -21.97
CA SER A 176 -5.42 1.68 -20.58
C SER A 176 -6.50 1.08 -19.68
N ALA A 177 -6.29 -0.15 -19.23
CA ALA A 177 -6.56 -0.44 -17.83
C ALA A 177 -5.64 0.50 -17.01
N THR A 178 -6.05 1.76 -16.90
CA THR A 178 -5.53 2.69 -15.91
C THR A 178 -5.99 2.10 -14.60
N ALA A 179 -5.17 1.23 -14.02
CA ALA A 179 -5.16 1.00 -12.59
C ALA A 179 -4.63 2.29 -11.95
N GLY A 180 -5.39 3.36 -12.13
CA GLY A 180 -5.01 4.72 -11.82
C GLY A 180 -5.47 5.03 -10.43
N VAL A 181 -4.65 4.69 -9.45
CA VAL A 181 -4.64 5.52 -8.26
C VAL A 181 -3.87 6.78 -8.65
N SER A 182 -4.57 7.80 -9.14
CA SER A 182 -3.91 9.10 -9.35
C SER A 182 -3.36 9.56 -8.00
N GLY A 183 -2.03 9.74 -7.93
CA GLY A 183 -1.33 10.01 -6.68
C GLY A 183 -0.85 8.76 -5.91
N VAL A 184 -0.68 7.59 -6.55
CA VAL A 184 0.10 6.47 -5.97
C VAL A 184 1.43 7.02 -5.48
N GLN A 185 1.75 6.78 -4.21
CA GLN A 185 3.11 6.91 -3.71
C GLN A 185 3.62 5.50 -3.46
N ILE A 186 4.60 5.07 -4.25
CA ILE A 186 5.27 3.80 -4.03
C ILE A 186 6.13 3.91 -2.78
N ASN A 187 6.06 2.89 -1.91
CA ASN A 187 7.00 2.72 -0.83
C ASN A 187 8.37 2.31 -1.41
N PRO A 188 9.42 3.14 -1.29
CA PRO A 188 10.71 2.79 -1.85
C PRO A 188 11.34 1.54 -1.20
N ALA A 189 10.90 1.17 0.01
CA ALA A 189 11.37 -0.05 0.68
C ALA A 189 10.81 -1.34 0.05
N SER A 190 9.74 -1.25 -0.76
CA SER A 190 9.16 -2.38 -1.47
C SER A 190 9.85 -2.66 -2.82
N ILE A 191 10.73 -1.79 -3.28
CA ILE A 191 11.42 -1.97 -4.56
C ILE A 191 12.51 -3.05 -4.40
N GLY A 192 12.33 -4.20 -5.05
CA GLY A 192 13.29 -5.30 -5.06
C GLY A 192 13.41 -6.02 -3.72
N ASP A 193 12.37 -5.98 -2.88
CA ASP A 193 12.37 -6.62 -1.57
C ASP A 193 12.05 -8.14 -1.63
N GLY A 194 11.68 -8.62 -2.82
CA GLY A 194 11.33 -10.02 -3.06
C GLY A 194 9.93 -10.41 -2.58
N VAL A 195 9.13 -9.43 -2.14
CA VAL A 195 7.70 -9.55 -1.90
C VAL A 195 6.98 -8.98 -3.13
N PRO A 196 6.03 -9.73 -3.73
CA PRO A 196 5.31 -9.19 -4.88
C PRO A 196 4.49 -7.94 -4.53
N ASP A 197 4.54 -6.96 -5.41
CA ASP A 197 3.83 -5.68 -5.30
C ASP A 197 2.55 -5.65 -6.13
N ILE A 198 2.54 -6.36 -7.27
CA ILE A 198 1.41 -6.43 -8.20
C ILE A 198 1.11 -7.89 -8.51
N LEU A 199 -0.17 -8.24 -8.52
CA LEU A 199 -0.66 -9.55 -8.90
C LEU A 199 -1.62 -9.40 -10.08
N VAL A 200 -1.36 -10.10 -11.18
CA VAL A 200 -2.18 -10.03 -12.40
C VAL A 200 -2.78 -11.40 -12.69
N THR A 201 -4.07 -11.45 -12.96
CA THR A 201 -4.78 -12.68 -13.34
C THR A 201 -5.02 -12.77 -14.85
N GLN A 202 -5.07 -14.01 -15.34
CA GLN A 202 -5.59 -14.37 -16.65
C GLN A 202 -6.43 -15.65 -16.50
N VAL A 203 -7.74 -15.57 -16.75
CA VAL A 203 -8.71 -16.64 -16.43
C VAL A 203 -9.35 -17.33 -17.64
N GLY A 204 -8.91 -16.97 -18.86
CA GLY A 204 -9.42 -17.56 -20.10
C GLY A 204 -8.32 -18.11 -21.01
N GLN A 205 -8.56 -18.05 -22.31
CA GLN A 205 -7.63 -18.58 -23.30
C GLN A 205 -6.73 -17.43 -23.76
N PRO A 206 -5.45 -17.40 -23.33
CA PRO A 206 -4.57 -16.31 -23.69
C PRO A 206 -4.32 -16.28 -25.20
N GLY A 207 -4.20 -15.06 -25.74
CA GLY A 207 -3.80 -14.82 -27.12
C GLY A 207 -2.43 -14.16 -27.19
N THR A 208 -2.40 -12.96 -27.73
CA THR A 208 -1.24 -12.07 -27.86
C THR A 208 -0.76 -11.54 -26.50
N SER A 209 0.47 -11.01 -26.46
CA SER A 209 1.04 -10.46 -25.23
C SER A 209 0.38 -9.14 -24.84
N ASP A 210 0.00 -9.03 -23.57
CA ASP A 210 -0.26 -7.74 -22.93
C ASP A 210 1.07 -7.10 -22.49
N THR A 211 1.06 -5.79 -22.23
CA THR A 211 2.23 -5.11 -21.67
C THR A 211 1.90 -4.34 -20.40
N PHE A 212 2.81 -4.36 -19.43
CA PHE A 212 2.65 -3.72 -18.13
C PHE A 212 3.74 -2.68 -17.89
N GLY A 213 3.39 -1.54 -17.32
CA GLY A 213 4.36 -0.47 -17.05
C GLY A 213 3.80 0.63 -16.17
N PHE A 214 4.70 1.46 -15.63
CA PHE A 214 4.35 2.67 -14.90
C PHE A 214 4.51 3.91 -15.77
N TYR A 215 3.70 4.92 -15.52
CA TYR A 215 3.72 6.17 -16.27
C TYR A 215 3.70 7.37 -15.33
N ASP A 216 4.35 8.45 -15.74
CA ASP A 216 4.31 9.74 -15.05
C ASP A 216 3.00 10.49 -15.33
N ALA A 217 2.79 11.63 -14.67
CA ALA A 217 1.59 12.45 -14.87
C ALA A 217 1.46 13.04 -16.29
N GLY A 218 2.56 13.07 -17.05
CA GLY A 218 2.60 13.45 -18.46
C GLY A 218 2.32 12.29 -19.42
N GLY A 219 2.14 11.06 -18.91
CA GLY A 219 1.92 9.85 -19.71
C GLY A 219 3.19 9.25 -20.31
N ASN A 220 4.38 9.62 -19.83
CA ASN A 220 5.65 9.01 -20.24
C ASN A 220 5.96 7.78 -19.40
N LEU A 221 6.54 6.75 -20.02
CA LEU A 221 6.96 5.53 -19.33
C LEU A 221 8.02 5.82 -18.25
N VAL A 222 7.79 5.31 -17.05
CA VAL A 222 8.74 5.28 -15.94
C VAL A 222 9.21 3.84 -15.76
N GLY A 223 10.53 3.62 -15.84
CA GLY A 223 11.12 2.28 -15.80
C GLY A 223 11.10 1.59 -17.15
N THR A 224 10.65 0.33 -17.19
CA THR A 224 10.64 -0.52 -18.38
C THR A 224 9.27 -1.14 -18.59
N LEU A 225 8.85 -1.22 -19.86
CA LEU A 225 7.63 -1.89 -20.25
C LEU A 225 7.86 -3.40 -20.29
N LEU A 226 7.05 -4.16 -19.55
CA LEU A 226 7.14 -5.61 -19.43
C LEU A 226 6.10 -6.29 -20.32
N PRO A 227 6.48 -6.93 -21.44
CA PRO A 227 5.57 -7.75 -22.23
C PRO A 227 5.37 -9.12 -21.58
N VAL A 228 4.12 -9.57 -21.45
CA VAL A 228 3.79 -10.90 -20.94
C VAL A 228 2.89 -11.64 -21.93
N ASN A 229 3.40 -12.77 -22.42
CA ASN A 229 2.59 -13.73 -23.15
C ASN A 229 2.03 -14.77 -22.17
N PHE A 230 0.75 -14.65 -21.82
CA PHE A 230 0.11 -15.58 -20.90
C PHE A 230 0.00 -17.01 -21.44
N SER A 231 0.18 -17.25 -22.74
CA SER A 231 0.29 -18.61 -23.27
C SER A 231 1.54 -19.34 -22.75
N GLY A 232 2.59 -18.60 -22.37
CA GLY A 232 3.80 -19.12 -21.75
C GLY A 232 3.74 -19.17 -20.22
N VAL A 233 2.70 -18.60 -19.59
CA VAL A 233 2.52 -18.63 -18.14
C VAL A 233 1.87 -19.97 -17.76
N PRO A 234 2.46 -20.75 -16.84
CA PRO A 234 1.87 -22.02 -16.40
C PRO A 234 0.45 -21.86 -15.86
N VAL A 235 -0.40 -22.84 -16.17
CA VAL A 235 -1.72 -22.96 -15.55
C VAL A 235 -1.52 -23.33 -14.09
N VAL A 236 -2.19 -22.62 -13.18
CA VAL A 236 -2.16 -22.90 -11.73
C VAL A 236 -3.45 -23.50 -11.22
N GLY A 237 -4.54 -23.43 -11.99
CA GLY A 237 -5.84 -23.98 -11.63
C GLY A 237 -6.83 -23.93 -12.79
N ARG A 238 -8.04 -24.42 -12.56
CA ARG A 238 -9.15 -24.34 -13.51
C ARG A 238 -10.46 -24.05 -12.80
N GLN A 239 -11.35 -23.34 -13.47
CA GLN A 239 -12.63 -22.90 -12.93
C GLN A 239 -13.76 -23.14 -13.93
N GLN A 240 -14.97 -23.34 -13.43
CA GLN A 240 -16.16 -23.61 -14.25
C GLN A 240 -17.00 -22.35 -14.41
N TRP A 241 -17.21 -21.94 -15.65
CA TRP A 241 -17.81 -20.65 -15.99
C TRP A 241 -19.15 -20.80 -16.72
N THR A 242 -20.00 -19.81 -16.49
CA THR A 242 -21.12 -19.44 -17.36
C THR A 242 -20.88 -18.02 -17.88
N PHE A 243 -21.10 -17.82 -19.18
CA PHE A 243 -20.81 -16.55 -19.84
C PHE A 243 -22.07 -15.77 -20.17
N TYR A 244 -21.95 -14.44 -20.14
CA TYR A 244 -23.00 -13.50 -20.47
C TYR A 244 -22.49 -12.42 -21.40
N ASP A 245 -23.31 -11.99 -22.34
CA ASP A 245 -23.03 -10.86 -23.20
C ASP A 245 -22.90 -9.57 -22.37
N ALA A 246 -21.81 -8.85 -22.57
CA ALA A 246 -21.56 -7.63 -21.82
C ALA A 246 -22.58 -6.51 -22.10
N VAL A 247 -23.17 -6.47 -23.30
CA VAL A 247 -24.13 -5.44 -23.73
C VAL A 247 -25.56 -5.86 -23.40
N THR A 248 -26.01 -6.96 -24.00
CA THR A 248 -27.39 -7.46 -23.95
C THR A 248 -27.72 -8.17 -22.64
N ARG A 249 -26.69 -8.52 -21.85
CA ARG A 249 -26.81 -9.23 -20.56
C ARG A 249 -27.39 -10.63 -20.67
N ALA A 250 -27.58 -11.13 -21.88
CA ALA A 250 -28.08 -12.47 -22.15
C ALA A 250 -26.99 -13.53 -21.91
N SER A 251 -27.38 -14.68 -21.38
CA SER A 251 -26.48 -15.82 -21.15
C SER A 251 -26.10 -16.56 -22.44
N PHE A 252 -24.83 -16.97 -22.56
CA PHE A 252 -24.29 -17.80 -23.63
C PHE A 252 -24.00 -19.23 -23.15
N PHE A 253 -25.04 -20.05 -23.01
CA PHE A 253 -24.88 -21.44 -22.52
C PHE A 253 -23.92 -22.29 -23.37
N SER A 254 -23.77 -21.98 -24.66
CA SER A 254 -22.84 -22.68 -25.57
C SER A 254 -21.36 -22.44 -25.24
N LEU A 255 -21.04 -21.42 -24.46
CA LEU A 255 -19.66 -21.07 -24.10
C LEU A 255 -19.27 -21.60 -22.71
N ASN A 256 -20.20 -22.17 -21.95
CA ASN A 256 -19.97 -22.66 -20.58
C ASN A 256 -18.86 -23.71 -20.51
N GLY A 257 -18.15 -23.72 -19.39
CA GLY A 257 -17.24 -24.81 -19.05
C GLY A 257 -15.94 -24.37 -18.41
N SER A 258 -14.99 -25.30 -18.41
CA SER A 258 -13.67 -25.14 -17.78
C SER A 258 -12.84 -24.08 -18.48
N ARG A 259 -12.23 -23.17 -17.72
CA ARG A 259 -11.14 -22.29 -18.18
C ARG A 259 -9.96 -22.35 -17.24
N ASP A 260 -8.79 -22.12 -17.81
CA ASP A 260 -7.52 -22.13 -17.11
C ASP A 260 -7.31 -20.82 -16.32
N LEU A 261 -6.80 -20.95 -15.11
CA LEU A 261 -6.35 -19.86 -14.26
C LEU A 261 -4.83 -19.73 -14.35
N ARG A 262 -4.33 -18.53 -14.64
CA ARG A 262 -2.92 -18.15 -14.68
C ARG A 262 -2.71 -16.87 -13.89
N LEU A 263 -1.60 -16.78 -13.17
CA LEU A 263 -1.22 -15.56 -12.46
C LEU A 263 0.27 -15.29 -12.65
N ILE A 264 0.59 -14.00 -12.70
CA ILE A 264 1.95 -13.50 -12.52
C ILE A 264 1.97 -12.58 -11.30
N ALA A 265 3.09 -12.58 -10.61
CA ALA A 265 3.35 -11.69 -9.49
C ALA A 265 4.59 -10.86 -9.86
N LEU A 266 4.53 -9.55 -9.64
CA LEU A 266 5.56 -8.61 -10.05
C LEU A 266 6.04 -7.83 -8.83
N ASP A 267 7.34 -7.71 -8.67
CA ASP A 267 7.98 -6.69 -7.85
C ASP A 267 8.14 -5.41 -8.71
N TYR A 268 8.13 -4.23 -8.11
CA TYR A 268 8.38 -2.98 -8.83
C TYR A 268 9.72 -2.98 -9.59
N ALA A 269 10.74 -3.66 -9.08
CA ALA A 269 12.02 -3.83 -9.75
C ALA A 269 11.90 -4.59 -11.09
N ASP A 270 10.94 -5.50 -11.24
CA ASP A 270 10.68 -6.22 -12.51
C ASP A 270 10.22 -5.27 -13.62
N LEU A 271 9.62 -4.14 -13.24
CA LEU A 271 9.16 -3.08 -14.13
C LEU A 271 10.19 -1.95 -14.27
N GLY A 272 11.44 -2.17 -13.84
CA GLY A 272 12.52 -1.20 -13.95
C GLY A 272 12.37 0.01 -13.02
N ILE A 273 11.56 -0.11 -11.98
CA ILE A 273 11.44 0.92 -10.95
C ILE A 273 12.62 0.82 -9.99
N THR A 274 13.13 1.98 -9.60
CA THR A 274 14.31 2.14 -8.75
C THR A 274 14.09 3.28 -7.77
N ALA A 275 14.95 3.38 -6.76
CA ALA A 275 14.97 4.51 -5.83
C ALA A 275 15.16 5.88 -6.52
N ALA A 276 15.62 5.92 -7.78
CA ALA A 276 15.83 7.15 -8.54
C ALA A 276 14.61 7.63 -9.34
N ASN A 277 13.64 6.75 -9.64
CA ASN A 277 12.52 7.08 -10.54
C ASN A 277 11.13 6.80 -9.95
N TYR A 278 11.01 6.10 -8.82
CA TYR A 278 9.71 5.73 -8.24
C TYR A 278 8.81 6.94 -7.91
N ASN A 279 9.41 8.09 -7.58
CA ASN A 279 8.69 9.32 -7.26
C ASN A 279 8.05 10.01 -8.49
N GLN A 280 8.37 9.54 -9.71
CA GLN A 280 7.79 10.04 -10.95
C GLN A 280 6.48 9.34 -11.29
N ILE A 281 6.21 8.19 -10.66
CA ILE A 281 5.08 7.33 -10.98
C ILE A 281 3.77 7.99 -10.58
N ALA A 282 2.84 8.03 -11.52
CA ALA A 282 1.48 8.51 -11.33
C ALA A 282 0.43 7.42 -11.63
N GLU A 283 0.77 6.45 -12.48
CA GLU A 283 -0.16 5.45 -12.98
C GLU A 283 0.53 4.10 -13.19
N PHE A 284 -0.13 3.00 -12.80
CA PHE A 284 0.15 1.67 -13.35
C PHE A 284 -0.81 1.39 -14.51
N ARG A 285 -0.27 0.82 -15.60
CA ARG A 285 -1.04 0.56 -16.82
C ARG A 285 -0.77 -0.84 -17.33
N GLN A 286 -1.86 -1.56 -17.61
CA GLN A 286 -1.86 -2.70 -18.53
C GLN A 286 -2.39 -2.22 -19.89
N ASN A 287 -1.57 -2.39 -20.92
CA ASN A 287 -2.01 -2.26 -22.30
C ASN A 287 -2.49 -3.62 -22.78
N LEU A 288 -3.79 -3.69 -23.04
CA LEU A 288 -4.49 -4.91 -23.41
C LEU A 288 -4.24 -5.22 -24.89
N SER A 289 -4.05 -6.50 -25.18
CA SER A 289 -3.79 -6.98 -26.53
C SER A 289 -5.05 -7.30 -27.33
N GLY A 290 -6.21 -7.27 -26.67
CA GLY A 290 -7.50 -7.66 -27.27
C GLY A 290 -7.94 -9.09 -26.96
N ALA A 291 -7.06 -9.88 -26.32
CA ALA A 291 -7.31 -11.26 -25.88
C ALA A 291 -7.17 -11.42 -24.35
N SER A 292 -7.36 -10.31 -23.62
CA SER A 292 -7.19 -10.26 -22.18
C SER A 292 -8.46 -10.74 -21.48
N ASP A 293 -8.30 -11.63 -20.51
CA ASP A 293 -9.35 -12.28 -19.73
C ASP A 293 -9.06 -12.11 -18.25
N ILE A 294 -9.56 -11.04 -17.63
CA ILE A 294 -9.10 -10.57 -16.32
C ILE A 294 -10.18 -10.85 -15.28
N ALA A 295 -9.80 -11.47 -14.17
CA ALA A 295 -10.60 -11.50 -12.94
C ALA A 295 -10.30 -10.27 -12.09
N PHE A 296 -9.04 -9.98 -11.84
CA PHE A 296 -8.58 -8.73 -11.23
C PHE A 296 -7.09 -8.49 -11.53
N ILE A 297 -6.65 -7.25 -11.26
CA ILE A 297 -5.26 -6.93 -10.95
C ILE A 297 -5.24 -6.41 -9.53
N ALA A 298 -4.29 -6.83 -8.71
CA ALA A 298 -4.17 -6.38 -7.33
C ALA A 298 -2.81 -5.74 -7.05
N TYR A 299 -2.77 -4.88 -6.05
CA TYR A 299 -1.54 -4.32 -5.49
C TYR A 299 -1.39 -4.73 -4.03
N ASN A 300 -0.15 -4.81 -3.56
CA ASN A 300 0.16 -4.97 -2.15
C ASN A 300 -0.03 -3.61 -1.43
N ALA A 301 -0.90 -3.57 -0.44
CA ALA A 301 -1.20 -2.34 0.29
C ALA A 301 0.02 -1.79 1.06
N ALA A 302 1.01 -2.63 1.38
CA ALA A 302 2.26 -2.18 1.99
C ALA A 302 3.20 -1.46 1.00
N SER A 303 3.05 -1.73 -0.30
CA SER A 303 3.87 -1.14 -1.35
C SER A 303 3.29 0.17 -1.92
N VAL A 304 2.00 0.40 -1.69
CA VAL A 304 1.32 1.69 -1.91
C VAL A 304 0.79 2.23 -0.58
N PRO A 305 1.64 2.85 0.25
CA PRO A 305 1.21 3.45 1.50
C PRO A 305 0.12 4.47 1.22
N VAL A 306 -1.05 4.27 1.82
CA VAL A 306 -2.02 5.34 1.97
C VAL A 306 -1.36 6.39 2.84
N ALA A 307 -1.04 7.54 2.25
CA ALA A 307 -0.57 8.67 3.03
C ALA A 307 -1.66 9.03 4.05
N LEU A 308 -1.38 8.83 5.33
CA LEU A 308 -2.24 9.27 6.41
C LEU A 308 -1.74 10.61 6.94
N PRO A 309 -2.65 11.49 7.37
CA PRO A 309 -2.26 12.66 8.14
C PRO A 309 -1.64 12.21 9.47
N GLU A 310 -0.71 13.01 9.97
CA GLU A 310 0.01 12.72 11.21
C GLU A 310 -0.16 13.91 12.16
N LEU A 311 -1.11 13.82 13.08
CA LEU A 311 -1.36 14.90 14.03
C LEU A 311 -0.29 14.91 15.13
N ALA A 312 0.22 16.10 15.42
CA ALA A 312 1.08 16.36 16.55
C ALA A 312 0.57 17.57 17.33
N LEU A 313 0.50 17.44 18.66
CA LEU A 313 0.02 18.47 19.55
C LEU A 313 1.16 18.93 20.46
N THR A 314 1.43 20.24 20.46
CA THR A 314 2.31 20.87 21.42
C THR A 314 1.53 21.82 22.31
N LYS A 315 1.96 21.95 23.56
CA LYS A 315 1.32 22.78 24.57
C LYS A 315 2.36 23.64 25.26
N SER A 316 2.04 24.93 25.40
CA SER A 316 2.84 25.88 26.14
C SER A 316 1.96 26.71 27.07
N ALA A 317 2.58 27.37 28.04
CA ALA A 317 1.90 28.21 29.02
C ALA A 317 2.49 29.62 29.02
N GLY A 318 1.64 30.61 29.20
CA GLY A 318 2.04 31.94 29.66
C GLY A 318 2.40 31.93 31.15
N ALA A 319 2.72 33.11 31.68
CA ALA A 319 2.98 33.26 33.11
C ALA A 319 1.73 32.92 33.93
N LEU A 320 1.90 32.14 35.00
CA LEU A 320 0.83 31.79 35.93
C LEU A 320 1.16 32.33 37.32
N ALA A 321 0.19 33.00 37.95
CA ALA A 321 0.30 33.53 39.29
C ALA A 321 -1.03 33.38 40.03
N VAL A 322 -0.98 32.97 41.29
CA VAL A 322 -2.17 32.83 42.14
C VAL A 322 -2.95 34.14 42.20
N GLY A 323 -4.27 34.05 42.06
CA GLY A 323 -5.18 35.21 42.07
C GLY A 323 -5.22 35.99 40.75
N SER A 324 -4.46 35.57 39.74
CA SER A 324 -4.44 36.18 38.41
C SER A 324 -5.08 35.28 37.35
N THR A 325 -5.25 35.82 36.14
CA THR A 325 -5.54 35.03 34.95
C THR A 325 -4.25 34.63 34.24
N GLY A 326 -4.30 33.52 33.51
CA GLY A 326 -3.20 33.01 32.70
C GLY A 326 -3.71 32.39 31.40
N THR A 327 -2.79 31.93 30.55
CA THR A 327 -3.11 31.32 29.27
C THR A 327 -2.30 30.07 29.02
N TYR A 328 -2.92 29.09 28.34
CA TYR A 328 -2.23 28.03 27.63
C TYR A 328 -2.43 28.19 26.14
N THR A 329 -1.42 27.83 25.36
CA THR A 329 -1.50 27.77 23.91
C THR A 329 -1.31 26.32 23.46
N LEU A 330 -2.25 25.83 22.66
CA LEU A 330 -2.20 24.51 22.02
C LEU A 330 -1.95 24.71 20.53
N ALA A 331 -0.85 24.16 20.02
CA ALA A 331 -0.51 24.20 18.61
C ALA A 331 -0.56 22.79 18.03
N LEU A 332 -1.47 22.61 17.07
CA LEU A 332 -1.69 21.36 16.36
C LEU A 332 -1.06 21.46 14.96
N ALA A 333 -0.18 20.51 14.66
CA ALA A 333 0.44 20.36 13.35
C ALA A 333 0.00 19.05 12.69
N ASN A 334 -0.08 19.06 11.36
CA ASN A 334 -0.06 17.84 10.56
C ASN A 334 1.38 17.64 10.08
N GLN A 335 2.10 16.72 10.70
CA GLN A 335 3.50 16.39 10.42
C GLN A 335 3.67 15.50 9.19
N SER A 336 2.59 14.93 8.65
CA SER A 336 2.63 14.17 7.41
C SER A 336 3.18 15.07 6.30
N THR A 337 4.15 14.58 5.53
CA THR A 337 4.65 15.30 4.35
C THR A 337 3.76 15.11 3.13
N GLN A 338 2.82 14.16 3.21
CA GLN A 338 2.13 13.64 2.03
C GLN A 338 0.60 13.84 2.06
N ALA A 339 -0.04 13.76 3.24
CA ALA A 339 -1.50 13.79 3.34
C ALA A 339 -2.01 14.94 4.19
N ALA A 340 -3.06 15.60 3.70
CA ALA A 340 -3.84 16.55 4.48
C ALA A 340 -4.79 15.83 5.45
N THR A 341 -5.22 16.50 6.52
CA THR A 341 -6.21 15.93 7.45
C THR A 341 -7.59 15.80 6.78
N SER A 342 -8.35 14.79 7.20
CA SER A 342 -9.72 14.52 6.74
C SER A 342 -10.69 14.32 7.91
N GLY A 343 -11.92 14.83 7.78
CA GLY A 343 -12.89 14.80 8.87
C GLY A 343 -12.55 15.76 10.03
N THR A 344 -13.24 15.58 11.16
CA THR A 344 -13.12 16.49 12.32
C THR A 344 -11.89 16.15 13.16
N ILE A 345 -11.10 17.16 13.51
CA ILE A 345 -10.06 17.09 14.54
C ILE A 345 -10.66 17.54 15.87
N THR A 346 -10.37 16.81 16.94
CA THR A 346 -10.78 17.16 18.31
C THR A 346 -9.55 17.30 19.19
N VAL A 347 -9.50 18.37 19.98
CA VAL A 347 -8.48 18.59 21.02
C VAL A 347 -9.18 18.72 22.36
N ILE A 348 -8.81 17.86 23.32
CA ILE A 348 -9.34 17.87 24.68
C ILE A 348 -8.22 18.24 25.64
N ASP A 349 -8.48 19.21 26.51
CA ASP A 349 -7.57 19.66 27.56
C ASP A 349 -8.34 19.69 28.89
N THR A 350 -7.99 18.78 29.80
CA THR A 350 -8.62 18.71 31.13
C THR A 350 -7.70 19.37 32.15
N LEU A 351 -8.08 20.56 32.61
CA LEU A 351 -7.23 21.36 33.46
C LEU A 351 -7.14 20.75 34.86
N PRO A 352 -5.94 20.67 35.45
CA PRO A 352 -5.77 20.16 36.80
C PRO A 352 -6.40 21.07 37.85
N THR A 353 -6.64 20.52 39.04
CA THR A 353 -7.18 21.27 40.18
C THR A 353 -6.32 22.50 40.51
N GLY A 354 -6.98 23.59 40.90
CA GLY A 354 -6.31 24.87 41.17
C GLY A 354 -6.27 25.81 39.96
N LEU A 355 -6.62 25.33 38.77
CA LEU A 355 -6.90 26.16 37.61
C LEU A 355 -8.39 26.04 37.25
N VAL A 356 -9.01 27.11 36.79
CA VAL A 356 -10.38 27.08 36.26
C VAL A 356 -10.37 27.62 34.82
N PRO A 357 -10.82 26.87 33.81
CA PRO A 357 -10.91 27.37 32.44
C PRO A 357 -11.96 28.49 32.37
N THR A 358 -11.59 29.63 31.81
CA THR A 358 -12.47 30.80 31.67
C THR A 358 -12.85 31.08 30.22
N ALA A 359 -11.97 30.73 29.28
CA ALA A 359 -12.23 30.89 27.85
C ALA A 359 -11.39 29.88 27.06
N ALA A 360 -11.87 29.51 25.87
CA ALA A 360 -11.10 28.75 24.91
C ALA A 360 -11.48 29.23 23.50
N THR A 361 -10.49 29.69 22.74
CA THR A 361 -10.73 30.30 21.42
C THR A 361 -9.60 29.96 20.45
N GLY A 362 -9.92 29.92 19.16
CA GLY A 362 -8.96 29.76 18.08
C GLY A 362 -9.66 29.96 16.75
N THR A 363 -8.98 30.56 15.76
CA THR A 363 -9.61 30.81 14.45
C THR A 363 -10.03 29.49 13.79
N GLY A 364 -11.32 29.37 13.45
CA GLY A 364 -11.89 28.15 12.86
C GLY A 364 -12.13 27.00 13.86
N TRP A 365 -11.77 27.17 15.12
CA TRP A 365 -12.07 26.20 16.19
C TRP A 365 -13.41 26.52 16.84
N THR A 366 -14.19 25.48 17.10
CA THR A 366 -15.37 25.55 17.98
C THR A 366 -15.00 24.95 19.32
N CYS A 367 -14.95 25.76 20.37
CA CYS A 367 -14.54 25.33 21.70
C CYS A 367 -15.69 25.39 22.70
N THR A 368 -15.74 24.40 23.59
CA THR A 368 -16.71 24.28 24.68
C THR A 368 -15.97 23.99 25.99
N ILE A 369 -16.49 24.52 27.10
CA ILE A 369 -15.95 24.30 28.44
C ILE A 369 -17.03 23.63 29.27
N THR A 370 -16.72 22.47 29.84
CA THR A 370 -17.62 21.74 30.75
C THR A 370 -16.84 21.34 32.00
N GLY A 371 -17.06 22.05 33.11
CA GLY A 371 -16.25 21.89 34.31
C GLY A 371 -14.78 22.24 34.03
N GLN A 372 -13.88 21.29 34.25
CA GLN A 372 -12.44 21.44 33.98
C GLN A 372 -12.03 21.08 32.55
N ALA A 373 -12.93 20.45 31.78
CA ALA A 373 -12.63 19.98 30.44
C ALA A 373 -12.91 21.07 29.41
N VAL A 374 -11.88 21.40 28.63
CA VAL A 374 -11.96 22.21 27.41
C VAL A 374 -11.95 21.25 26.23
N SER A 375 -12.98 21.31 25.39
CA SER A 375 -13.08 20.53 24.15
C SER A 375 -13.19 21.45 22.96
N CYS A 376 -12.24 21.37 22.03
CA CYS A 376 -12.19 22.17 20.81
C CYS A 376 -12.21 21.28 19.57
N THR A 377 -13.07 21.60 18.60
CA THR A 377 -13.17 20.89 17.32
C THR A 377 -12.80 21.77 16.14
N TYR A 378 -12.11 21.20 15.14
CA TYR A 378 -11.74 21.85 13.89
C TYR A 378 -12.16 20.97 12.72
N VAL A 379 -12.93 21.53 11.78
CA VAL A 379 -13.52 20.78 10.65
C VAL A 379 -12.86 21.07 9.30
N ALA A 380 -12.01 22.10 9.24
CA ALA A 380 -11.25 22.39 8.03
C ALA A 380 -10.04 21.45 7.91
N SER A 381 -9.60 21.23 6.67
CA SER A 381 -8.43 20.41 6.39
C SER A 381 -7.14 21.18 6.72
N VAL A 382 -6.19 20.50 7.36
CA VAL A 382 -4.82 20.97 7.60
C VAL A 382 -3.92 20.27 6.59
N ALA A 383 -3.35 21.04 5.66
CA ALA A 383 -2.47 20.51 4.63
C ALA A 383 -1.25 19.77 5.23
N ALA A 384 -0.67 18.88 4.44
CA ALA A 384 0.59 18.22 4.78
C ALA A 384 1.67 19.25 5.16
N GLY A 385 2.42 18.96 6.22
CA GLY A 385 3.47 19.83 6.78
C GLY A 385 2.98 21.16 7.36
N SER A 386 1.67 21.39 7.45
CA SER A 386 1.08 22.66 7.91
C SER A 386 0.52 22.56 9.33
N SER A 387 0.18 23.70 9.93
CA SER A 387 -0.43 23.78 11.26
C SER A 387 -1.82 24.42 11.21
N ALA A 388 -2.72 23.96 12.07
CA ALA A 388 -3.96 24.65 12.33
C ALA A 388 -3.68 25.96 13.11
N PRO A 389 -4.58 26.96 13.05
CA PRO A 389 -4.49 28.11 13.94
C PRO A 389 -4.44 27.66 15.41
N PRO A 390 -3.63 28.28 16.27
CA PRO A 390 -3.48 27.84 17.65
C PRO A 390 -4.75 28.06 18.47
N ILE A 391 -5.01 27.16 19.42
CA ILE A 391 -6.06 27.33 20.43
C ILE A 391 -5.44 28.04 21.64
N THR A 392 -6.08 29.10 22.10
CA THR A 392 -5.73 29.79 23.35
C THR A 392 -6.78 29.45 24.41
N VAL A 393 -6.31 28.85 25.50
CA VAL A 393 -7.13 28.54 26.68
C VAL A 393 -6.82 29.53 27.78
N GLY A 394 -7.78 30.39 28.12
CA GLY A 394 -7.72 31.28 29.27
C GLY A 394 -8.08 30.55 30.55
N VAL A 395 -7.35 30.83 31.63
CA VAL A 395 -7.55 30.22 32.95
C VAL A 395 -7.53 31.27 34.05
N SER A 396 -8.27 31.04 35.13
CA SER A 396 -8.03 31.71 36.41
C SER A 396 -7.25 30.77 37.33
N VAL A 397 -6.29 31.33 38.07
CA VAL A 397 -5.39 30.57 38.95
C VAL A 397 -5.86 30.73 40.39
N GLY A 398 -6.42 29.66 40.96
CA GLY A 398 -6.94 29.64 42.32
C GLY A 398 -5.85 29.56 43.38
N ALA A 399 -6.21 29.89 44.63
CA ALA A 399 -5.30 29.86 45.78
C ALA A 399 -4.75 28.46 46.10
N SER A 400 -5.42 27.40 45.65
CA SER A 400 -5.01 26.00 45.81
C SER A 400 -4.10 25.49 44.69
N ALA A 401 -3.72 26.34 43.71
CA ALA A 401 -2.81 25.95 42.65
C ALA A 401 -1.45 25.51 43.23
N ALA A 402 -0.94 24.36 42.77
CA ALA A 402 0.39 23.89 43.14
C ALA A 402 1.49 24.83 42.61
N ALA A 403 2.66 24.82 43.25
CA ALA A 403 3.83 25.59 42.81
C ALA A 403 4.29 25.23 41.39
N VAL A 404 4.02 24.00 40.95
CA VAL A 404 4.18 23.56 39.56
C VAL A 404 2.93 22.80 39.15
N VAL A 405 2.29 23.25 38.08
CA VAL A 405 1.09 22.62 37.52
C VAL A 405 1.45 21.90 36.23
N ILE A 406 1.16 20.60 36.17
CA ILE A 406 1.30 19.80 34.95
C ILE A 406 -0.06 19.76 34.27
N ASN A 407 -0.15 20.30 33.07
CA ASN A 407 -1.37 20.25 32.26
C ASN A 407 -1.11 19.52 30.94
N THR A 408 -2.05 18.67 30.54
CA THR A 408 -1.95 17.79 29.37
C THR A 408 -3.18 17.93 28.50
N ALA A 409 -2.96 18.19 27.21
CA ALA A 409 -3.98 18.15 26.18
C ALA A 409 -3.74 16.98 25.21
N THR A 410 -4.79 16.51 24.55
CA THR A 410 -4.76 15.37 23.62
C THR A 410 -5.56 15.67 22.37
N ALA A 411 -4.98 15.36 21.20
CA ALA A 411 -5.62 15.46 19.91
C ALA A 411 -6.10 14.09 19.40
N SER A 412 -7.17 14.09 18.61
CA SER A 412 -7.71 12.90 17.93
C SER A 412 -8.47 13.27 16.65
N GLY A 413 -8.73 12.28 15.79
CA GLY A 413 -9.49 12.47 14.56
C GLY A 413 -8.63 12.98 13.40
N GLY A 414 -9.22 13.77 12.50
CA GLY A 414 -8.50 14.32 11.35
C GLY A 414 -7.93 13.29 10.37
N GLY A 415 -8.37 12.03 10.44
CA GLY A 415 -7.87 10.93 9.62
C GLY A 415 -6.59 10.26 10.16
N ASP A 416 -6.01 10.74 11.27
CA ASP A 416 -4.89 10.07 11.93
C ASP A 416 -5.41 8.94 12.82
N THR A 417 -5.24 7.71 12.35
CA THR A 417 -5.74 6.51 13.03
C THR A 417 -4.94 6.13 14.28
N ALA A 418 -3.76 6.71 14.48
CA ALA A 418 -2.94 6.44 15.66
C ALA A 418 -3.23 7.41 16.82
N CYS A 419 -3.87 8.56 16.56
CA CYS A 419 -4.36 9.44 17.61
C CYS A 419 -5.73 8.97 18.16
N PRO A 420 -5.95 9.00 19.49
CA PRO A 420 -5.15 9.70 20.51
C PRO A 420 -4.02 8.89 21.15
N ALA A 421 -3.81 7.63 20.78
CA ALA A 421 -2.91 6.72 21.49
C ALA A 421 -1.41 7.05 21.30
N ALA A 422 -1.01 7.58 20.15
CA ALA A 422 0.38 7.92 19.89
C ALA A 422 0.87 9.10 20.74
N ALA A 423 2.11 9.04 21.22
CA ALA A 423 2.66 10.06 22.13
C ALA A 423 2.64 11.49 21.55
N ARG A 424 2.87 11.64 20.23
CA ARG A 424 2.81 12.92 19.52
C ARG A 424 1.43 13.60 19.58
N CYS A 425 0.36 12.83 19.81
CA CYS A 425 -1.00 13.35 19.90
C CYS A 425 -1.22 14.11 21.22
N THR A 426 -0.26 14.08 22.15
CA THR A 426 -0.36 14.70 23.47
C THR A 426 0.65 15.84 23.63
N GLY A 427 0.17 16.96 24.16
CA GLY A 427 1.00 18.11 24.55
C GLY A 427 0.94 18.30 26.06
N THR A 428 2.07 18.12 26.74
CA THR A 428 2.19 18.29 28.20
C THR A 428 3.13 19.44 28.53
N VAL A 429 2.75 20.29 29.48
CA VAL A 429 3.63 21.35 30.00
C VAL A 429 3.59 21.37 31.52
N ALA A 430 4.76 21.48 32.15
CA ALA A 430 4.92 21.77 33.56
C ALA A 430 5.16 23.27 33.74
N SER A 431 4.21 23.95 34.36
CA SER A 431 4.18 25.41 34.48
C SER A 431 4.41 25.82 35.94
N PRO A 432 5.50 26.55 36.25
CA PRO A 432 5.67 27.20 37.54
C PRO A 432 4.54 28.21 37.81
N VAL A 433 4.03 28.23 39.03
CA VAL A 433 2.98 29.16 39.46
C VAL A 433 3.50 30.06 40.58
N ALA A 434 3.57 31.36 40.30
CA ALA A 434 3.96 32.34 41.31
C ALA A 434 2.93 32.37 42.45
N GLY A 435 3.38 32.20 43.69
CA GLY A 435 2.51 32.11 44.87
C GLY A 435 1.79 30.77 45.04
N GLY A 436 2.11 29.75 44.23
CA GLY A 436 1.51 28.43 44.33
C GLY A 436 1.94 27.66 45.59
N VAL A 437 1.10 26.73 46.02
CA VAL A 437 1.33 25.90 47.20
C VAL A 437 2.49 24.95 46.94
N GLN A 438 3.55 25.07 47.74
CA GLN A 438 4.65 24.10 47.75
C GLN A 438 4.17 22.83 48.44
N THR A 439 4.20 21.70 47.75
CA THR A 439 4.13 20.41 48.45
C THR A 439 5.42 20.26 49.24
N ALA A 440 5.32 20.10 50.56
CA ALA A 440 6.48 19.75 51.37
C ALA A 440 7.04 18.43 50.82
N VAL A 441 8.24 18.47 50.25
CA VAL A 441 9.01 17.23 50.02
C VAL A 441 9.21 16.64 51.41
N PRO A 442 8.77 15.40 51.70
CA PRO A 442 9.07 14.80 52.99
C PRO A 442 10.58 14.78 53.11
N ALA A 443 11.11 15.45 54.13
CA ALA A 443 12.51 15.31 54.49
C ALA A 443 12.72 13.82 54.75
N LEU A 444 13.39 13.13 53.82
CA LEU A 444 13.90 11.79 54.06
C LEU A 444 14.82 11.92 55.28
N GLY A 445 14.30 11.52 56.43
CA GLY A 445 15.07 11.38 57.65
C GLY A 445 16.14 10.33 57.38
N LEU A 446 17.32 10.78 56.95
CA LEU A 446 18.51 9.95 56.97
C LEU A 446 18.77 9.59 58.43
N PRO A 447 18.75 8.30 58.81
CA PRO A 447 19.16 7.91 60.16
C PRO A 447 20.63 8.31 60.32
N GLY A 448 20.92 8.99 61.43
CA GLY A 448 22.25 9.50 61.73
C GLY A 448 23.30 8.41 61.65
N VAL A 449 24.10 8.41 60.59
CA VAL A 449 25.41 7.76 60.58
C VAL A 449 26.36 8.73 61.26
N LEU A 450 26.73 8.39 62.49
CA LEU A 450 27.80 9.01 63.24
C LEU A 450 29.11 8.81 62.44
N LEU A 451 29.49 9.77 61.61
CA LEU A 451 30.84 9.84 61.05
C LEU A 451 31.76 10.43 62.11
N THR A 452 32.36 9.55 62.91
CA THR A 452 33.58 9.89 63.65
C THR A 452 34.76 9.92 62.68
N GLY A 453 35.37 11.09 62.54
CA GLY A 453 36.80 11.20 62.29
C GLY A 453 37.25 11.62 60.89
N LEU A 454 38.19 12.58 60.90
CA LEU A 454 39.01 13.12 59.80
C LEU A 454 38.24 14.13 58.92
N GLY A 455 38.38 15.45 59.06
CA GLY A 455 39.58 16.25 59.30
C GLY A 455 40.05 16.85 57.97
N VAL A 456 40.26 18.19 57.96
CA VAL A 456 40.73 19.06 56.84
C VAL A 456 39.58 19.59 55.96
N GLY A 457 39.09 20.83 56.15
CA GLY A 457 39.71 22.12 55.74
C GLY A 457 39.30 22.41 54.28
N ILE A 458 38.60 23.47 53.86
CA ILE A 458 38.69 24.91 54.14
C ILE A 458 37.40 25.55 53.60
N LEU A 459 36.73 26.42 54.37
CA LEU A 459 35.76 27.40 53.85
C LEU A 459 36.22 28.78 54.33
N GLY A 460 36.53 29.68 53.39
CA GLY A 460 36.95 31.04 53.68
C GLY A 460 36.42 32.02 52.65
N TRP A 461 35.92 33.16 53.15
CA TRP A 461 35.41 34.36 52.46
C TRP A 461 33.96 34.28 51.97
N LEU A 462 32.97 35.08 52.43
CA LEU A 462 32.96 36.41 53.04
C LEU A 462 31.65 36.66 53.81
N ARG A 463 31.72 37.20 55.03
CA ARG A 463 30.59 37.91 55.67
C ARG A 463 31.03 39.31 56.11
N ARG A 464 30.38 40.30 55.49
CA ARG A 464 30.02 41.66 55.93
C ARG A 464 30.73 42.24 57.16
N ARG A 465 31.39 43.40 56.98
CA ARG A 465 31.60 44.41 58.03
C ARG A 465 30.41 45.38 58.06
N ARG A 466 29.84 45.60 59.25
CA ARG A 466 29.20 46.86 59.66
C ARG A 466 29.99 47.37 60.86
N ALA A 467 30.60 48.53 60.69
CA ALA A 467 30.73 49.60 61.65
C ALA A 467 30.76 50.88 60.80
#